data_AF-A0A261A9G4-F1
#
_entry.id   AF-A0A261A9G4-F1
#
_cell.length_a   1.000
_cell.length_b   1.000
_cell.length_c   1.000
_cell.angle_alpha   90.00
_cell.angle_beta   90.00
_cell.angle_gamma   90.00
#
_symmetry.space_group_name_H-M   'P 1'
#
loop_
_entity.id
_entity.type
_entity.pdbx_description
1 polymer ?
#
loop_
_entity_poly.entity_id
_entity_poly.type
_entity_poly.pdbx_seq_one_letter_code
_entity_poly.pdbx_strand_id
1 'polypeptide(L)'
;MTTNKIFVLFLVFAFIFQAVLLILTYKYPRRTAQTRKLLENVTCTDLLDEWDTDTPVLLIDLDFLEKLNQEECKWNGTAKIKIGIDVTYDVDKGIFNHSPFEVVFYSNNGSKDFLEFHEEPPRIIPKNFERRWVGNFEIPTNTRRFAEFWKRSEFVECLGLEMNRNKSELIDMGMYPFLNGGTLLGWYRECTVIPHTYDMDIAVFKENYKPEYAEKVLNGDSDFGLRRKFGMLEDSLELTLYPYWDQGLSIDLFVIYGWNSSGKNVKIVGKFSKEEMEKYYLYY
;
A
#
# COMPACT_ATOMS: atom_id res chain seq x y z
N MET A 1 -30.31 14.79 82.34
CA MET A 1 -29.09 15.54 81.95
C MET A 1 -28.10 14.70 81.11
N THR A 2 -28.55 13.62 80.47
CA THR A 2 -27.74 12.64 79.72
C THR A 2 -27.90 12.77 78.19
N THR A 3 -28.99 13.39 77.73
CA THR A 3 -29.32 13.56 76.30
C THR A 3 -28.38 14.55 75.59
N ASN A 4 -27.90 15.58 76.29
CA ASN A 4 -26.97 16.57 75.71
C ASN A 4 -25.58 16.00 75.41
N LYS A 5 -25.08 15.03 76.19
CA LYS A 5 -23.75 14.44 75.96
C LYS A 5 -23.73 13.54 74.73
N ILE A 6 -24.83 12.82 74.49
CA ILE A 6 -24.99 11.97 73.30
C ILE A 6 -25.07 12.84 72.05
N PHE A 7 -25.84 13.94 72.09
CA PHE A 7 -25.96 14.86 70.95
C PHE A 7 -24.63 15.53 70.59
N VAL A 8 -23.85 15.94 71.59
CA VAL A 8 -22.50 16.50 71.38
C VAL A 8 -21.55 15.44 70.80
N LEU A 9 -21.61 14.20 71.26
CA LEU A 9 -20.81 13.11 70.69
C LEU A 9 -21.16 12.89 69.20
N PHE A 10 -22.44 12.87 68.86
CA PHE A 10 -22.89 12.74 67.46
C PHE A 10 -22.40 13.88 66.58
N LEU A 11 -22.42 15.13 67.06
CA LEU A 11 -21.88 16.27 66.31
C LEU A 11 -20.38 16.15 66.07
N VAL A 12 -19.62 15.71 67.08
CA VAL A 12 -18.17 15.50 66.94
C VAL A 12 -17.87 14.39 65.93
N PHE A 13 -18.58 13.26 65.99
CA PHE A 13 -18.41 12.18 65.01
C PHE A 13 -18.83 12.60 63.60
N ALA A 14 -19.89 13.40 63.45
CA ALA A 14 -20.31 13.94 62.16
C ALA A 14 -19.25 14.85 61.54
N PHE A 15 -18.64 15.73 62.35
CA PHE A 15 -17.54 16.61 61.89
C PHE A 15 -16.30 15.82 61.49
N ILE A 16 -15.91 14.81 62.29
CA ILE A 16 -14.78 13.94 61.95
C ILE A 16 -15.07 13.18 60.65
N PHE A 17 -16.27 12.64 60.48
CA PHE A 17 -16.66 11.94 59.27
C PHE A 17 -16.66 12.86 58.04
N GLN A 18 -17.16 14.10 58.17
CA GLN A 18 -17.11 15.10 57.09
C GLN A 18 -15.67 15.47 56.72
N ALA A 19 -14.79 15.66 57.71
CA ALA A 19 -13.38 15.97 57.48
C ALA A 19 -12.65 14.80 56.80
N VAL A 20 -12.91 13.57 57.20
CA VAL A 20 -12.37 12.36 56.55
C VAL A 20 -12.90 12.23 55.13
N LEU A 21 -14.19 12.50 54.89
CA LEU A 21 -14.77 12.48 53.55
C LEU A 21 -14.10 13.53 52.65
N LEU A 22 -13.87 14.74 53.16
CA LEU A 22 -13.15 15.82 52.48
C LEU A 22 -11.70 15.47 52.17
N ILE A 23 -11.00 14.82 53.11
CA ILE A 23 -9.62 14.36 52.89
C ILE A 23 -9.60 13.23 51.85
N LEU A 24 -10.56 12.30 51.90
CA LEU A 24 -10.66 11.23 50.91
C LEU A 24 -11.01 11.78 49.52
N THR A 25 -11.90 12.78 49.39
CA THR A 25 -12.19 13.40 48.09
C THR A 25 -11.07 14.30 47.58
N TYR A 26 -10.31 14.95 48.47
CA TYR A 26 -9.17 15.80 48.12
C TYR A 26 -7.92 14.98 47.76
N LYS A 27 -7.65 13.89 48.51
CA LYS A 27 -6.46 13.05 48.35
C LYS A 27 -6.65 11.93 47.33
N TYR A 28 -7.89 11.49 47.13
CA TYR A 28 -8.32 10.64 46.02
C TYR A 28 -9.34 11.41 45.17
N PRO A 29 -8.90 12.38 44.34
CA PRO A 29 -9.78 12.92 43.32
C PRO A 29 -10.30 11.74 42.51
N ARG A 30 -11.62 11.58 42.51
CA ARG A 30 -12.34 10.57 41.75
C ARG A 30 -11.73 10.51 40.35
N ARG A 31 -11.08 9.40 40.02
CA ARG A 31 -10.54 9.03 38.69
C ARG A 31 -11.68 8.83 37.68
N THR A 32 -12.65 9.73 37.67
CA THR A 32 -13.84 9.74 36.80
C THR A 32 -13.88 11.00 35.92
N ALA A 33 -12.79 11.77 35.87
CA ALA A 33 -12.55 12.76 34.83
C ALA A 33 -11.83 12.19 33.59
N GLN A 34 -11.27 10.97 33.68
CA GLN A 34 -10.51 10.35 32.59
C GLN A 34 -11.30 9.31 31.78
N THR A 35 -12.56 9.03 32.13
CA THR A 35 -13.44 8.06 31.45
C THR A 35 -14.68 8.71 30.82
N ARG A 36 -14.66 10.03 30.62
CA ARG A 36 -15.61 10.78 29.79
C ARG A 36 -14.91 11.84 28.94
N LYS A 37 -13.80 11.47 28.28
CA LYS A 37 -13.58 12.00 26.93
C LYS A 37 -14.63 11.25 26.08
N LEU A 38 -15.82 11.83 26.08
CA LEU A 38 -16.93 11.43 25.22
C LEU A 38 -16.35 11.36 23.81
N LEU A 39 -16.47 10.22 23.16
CA LEU A 39 -16.81 10.01 21.75
C LEU A 39 -16.81 11.26 20.84
N GLU A 40 -15.71 12.00 20.78
CA GLU A 40 -15.44 12.92 19.70
C GLU A 40 -15.04 12.04 18.53
N ASN A 41 -15.56 12.34 17.34
CA ASN A 41 -15.10 11.76 16.10
C ASN A 41 -13.63 12.18 15.92
N VAL A 42 -12.71 11.49 16.60
CA VAL A 42 -11.27 11.71 16.44
C VAL A 42 -10.97 11.43 14.99
N THR A 43 -10.62 12.47 14.26
CA THR A 43 -10.26 12.33 12.85
C THR A 43 -8.91 11.62 12.78
N CYS A 44 -8.61 11.03 11.63
CA CYS A 44 -7.30 10.44 11.41
C CYS A 44 -6.16 11.45 11.57
N THR A 45 -6.42 12.71 11.22
CA THR A 45 -5.47 13.81 11.38
C THR A 45 -5.23 14.13 12.84
N ASP A 46 -6.27 14.11 13.69
CA ASP A 46 -6.11 14.34 15.13
C ASP A 46 -5.22 13.27 15.79
N LEU A 47 -5.32 11.99 15.36
CA LEU A 47 -4.44 10.92 15.85
C LEU A 47 -2.98 11.14 15.43
N LEU A 48 -2.75 11.54 14.18
CA LEU A 48 -1.41 11.80 13.67
C LEU A 48 -0.77 13.00 14.38
N ASP A 49 -1.56 14.05 14.60
CA ASP A 49 -1.14 15.23 15.37
C ASP A 49 -0.91 14.90 16.86
N GLU A 50 -1.66 13.96 17.45
CA GLU A 50 -1.44 13.50 18.83
C GLU A 50 -0.12 12.73 18.97
N TRP A 51 0.30 11.97 17.95
CA TRP A 51 1.55 11.22 18.01
C TRP A 51 2.80 12.08 17.80
N ASP A 52 2.67 13.24 17.15
CA ASP A 52 3.69 14.28 16.92
C ASP A 52 5.13 13.74 16.98
N THR A 53 5.58 13.14 15.88
CA THR A 53 6.95 12.60 15.81
C THR A 53 7.96 13.74 15.76
N ASP A 54 9.09 13.65 16.47
CA ASP A 54 10.13 14.70 16.46
C ASP A 54 10.87 14.83 15.12
N THR A 55 10.71 13.84 14.23
CA THR A 55 11.43 13.70 12.97
C THR A 55 10.43 13.36 11.86
N PRO A 56 10.64 13.83 10.61
CA PRO A 56 9.83 13.41 9.48
C PRO A 56 9.80 11.89 9.28
N VAL A 57 8.60 11.32 9.15
CA VAL A 57 8.37 9.88 8.93
C VAL A 57 7.46 9.64 7.73
N LEU A 58 7.74 8.61 6.95
CA LEU A 58 6.87 8.14 5.86
C LEU A 58 5.89 7.11 6.40
N LEU A 59 4.59 7.35 6.27
CA LEU A 59 3.60 6.36 6.67
C LEU A 59 3.54 5.21 5.65
N ILE A 60 3.85 3.99 6.11
CA ILE A 60 3.95 2.78 5.25
C ILE A 60 3.00 1.65 5.68
N ASP A 61 2.23 1.86 6.75
CA ASP A 61 1.23 0.91 7.23
C ASP A 61 0.01 0.84 6.29
N LEU A 62 -0.12 -0.25 5.55
CA LEU A 62 -1.17 -0.37 4.52
C LEU A 62 -2.58 -0.35 5.11
N ASP A 63 -2.78 -0.96 6.27
CA ASP A 63 -4.08 -1.02 6.93
C ASP A 63 -4.48 0.38 7.43
N PHE A 64 -3.52 1.14 7.97
CA PHE A 64 -3.76 2.51 8.38
C PHE A 64 -3.99 3.45 7.19
N LEU A 65 -3.25 3.27 6.08
CA LEU A 65 -3.46 4.02 4.83
C LEU A 65 -4.86 3.76 4.24
N GLU A 66 -5.38 2.53 4.35
CA GLU A 66 -6.75 2.22 3.93
C GLU A 66 -7.79 2.91 4.82
N LYS A 67 -7.61 2.87 6.15
CA LYS A 67 -8.48 3.57 7.12
C LYS A 67 -8.48 5.09 6.91
N LEU A 68 -7.32 5.67 6.56
CA LEU A 68 -7.19 7.09 6.23
C LEU A 68 -8.09 7.49 5.06
N ASN A 69 -8.23 6.64 4.04
CA ASN A 69 -9.13 6.92 2.91
C ASN A 69 -10.61 6.83 3.28
N GLN A 70 -10.94 5.95 4.23
CA GLN A 70 -12.31 5.71 4.68
C GLN A 70 -12.75 6.74 5.74
N GLU A 71 -11.84 7.62 6.19
CA GLU A 71 -12.03 8.51 7.34
C GLU A 71 -12.39 7.76 8.65
N GLU A 72 -12.12 6.45 8.72
CA GLU A 72 -12.45 5.58 9.85
C GLU A 72 -11.22 5.29 10.71
N CYS A 73 -10.79 6.28 11.49
CA CYS A 73 -9.62 6.13 12.37
C CYS A 73 -9.97 5.69 13.79
N LYS A 74 -10.36 4.41 13.91
CA LYS A 74 -10.39 3.71 15.20
C LYS A 74 -9.08 2.94 15.36
N TRP A 75 -8.18 3.48 16.17
CA TRP A 75 -6.93 2.81 16.51
C TRP A 75 -7.07 2.00 17.81
N ASN A 76 -6.64 0.75 17.76
CA ASN A 76 -6.53 -0.08 18.95
C ASN A 76 -5.20 0.25 19.61
N GLY A 77 -5.23 0.70 20.87
CA GLY A 77 -4.06 1.14 21.65
C GLY A 77 -2.87 0.19 21.70
N THR A 78 -3.08 -1.07 21.34
CA THR A 78 -2.04 -2.11 21.33
C THR A 78 -1.46 -2.40 19.94
N ALA A 79 -2.09 -1.93 18.86
CA ALA A 79 -1.65 -2.19 17.50
C ALA A 79 -0.51 -1.23 17.13
N LYS A 80 0.63 -1.76 16.70
CA LYS A 80 1.70 -0.92 16.17
C LYS A 80 1.37 -0.43 14.76
N ILE A 81 1.88 0.73 14.41
CA ILE A 81 1.75 1.35 13.09
C ILE A 81 3.12 1.40 12.44
N LYS A 82 3.20 0.90 11.22
CA LYS A 82 4.45 0.88 10.47
C LYS A 82 4.79 2.25 9.87
N ILE A 83 5.98 2.74 10.17
CA ILE A 83 6.52 4.01 9.64
C ILE A 83 7.93 3.80 9.07
N GLY A 84 8.24 4.56 8.04
CA GLY A 84 9.54 4.64 7.39
C GLY A 84 10.32 5.86 7.87
N ILE A 85 11.59 5.69 8.23
CA ILE A 85 12.49 6.80 8.58
C ILE A 85 13.70 6.78 7.65
N ASP A 86 14.02 7.94 7.07
CA ASP A 86 15.24 8.07 6.26
C ASP A 86 16.46 7.93 7.16
N VAL A 87 17.41 7.07 6.77
CA VAL A 87 18.67 6.84 7.49
C VAL A 87 19.53 8.09 7.69
N THR A 88 19.27 9.17 6.93
CA THR A 88 19.96 10.45 7.14
C THR A 88 19.55 11.16 8.43
N TYR A 89 18.40 10.81 9.02
CA TYR A 89 17.98 11.38 10.31
C TYR A 89 18.66 10.64 11.47
N ASP A 90 19.28 11.42 12.36
CA ASP A 90 19.83 10.89 13.61
C ASP A 90 18.70 10.73 14.63
N VAL A 91 18.23 9.49 14.81
CA VAL A 91 17.12 9.18 15.72
C VAL A 91 17.54 8.12 16.73
N ASP A 92 17.32 8.41 18.01
CA ASP A 92 17.50 7.43 19.07
C ASP A 92 16.44 6.33 18.93
N LYS A 93 16.88 5.15 18.51
CA LYS A 93 16.04 3.95 18.34
C LYS A 93 15.29 3.58 19.62
N GLY A 94 15.82 3.97 20.80
CA GLY A 94 15.19 3.75 22.09
C GLY A 94 13.84 4.45 22.26
N ILE A 95 13.63 5.60 21.60
CA ILE A 95 12.40 6.39 21.67
C ILE A 95 11.20 5.57 21.15
N PHE A 96 11.41 4.77 20.11
CA PHE A 96 10.32 4.00 19.50
C PHE A 96 9.94 2.73 20.26
N ASN A 97 10.75 2.27 21.21
CA ASN A 97 10.47 1.05 21.99
C ASN A 97 9.14 1.12 22.76
N HIS A 98 8.76 2.33 23.20
CA HIS A 98 7.52 2.60 23.92
C HIS A 98 6.49 3.38 23.08
N SER A 99 6.79 3.60 21.80
CA SER A 99 5.91 4.29 20.87
C SER A 99 4.87 3.34 20.26
N PRO A 100 3.77 3.86 19.69
CA PRO A 100 2.85 3.06 18.88
C PRO A 100 3.46 2.62 17.54
N PHE A 101 4.75 2.86 17.29
CA PHE A 101 5.36 2.67 15.98
C PHE A 101 6.19 1.39 15.86
N GLU A 102 6.10 0.80 14.68
CA GLU A 102 7.06 -0.14 14.13
C GLU A 102 7.89 0.59 13.07
N VAL A 103 9.18 0.77 13.34
CA VAL A 103 10.06 1.60 12.50
C VAL A 103 10.80 0.73 11.49
N VAL A 104 10.73 1.14 10.23
CA VAL A 104 11.56 0.63 9.13
C VAL A 104 12.46 1.76 8.66
N PHE A 105 13.76 1.50 8.55
CA PHE A 105 14.68 2.47 7.99
C PHE A 105 14.75 2.33 6.47
N TYR A 106 14.90 3.45 5.76
CA TYR A 106 15.11 3.44 4.31
C TYR A 106 16.19 4.41 3.88
N SER A 107 16.81 4.13 2.73
CA SER A 107 17.79 5.00 2.08
C SER A 107 17.15 5.71 0.89
N ASN A 108 17.35 7.03 0.79
CA ASN A 108 16.95 7.84 -0.36
C ASN A 108 18.17 8.34 -1.14
N ASN A 109 18.69 7.51 -2.05
CA ASN A 109 19.82 7.91 -2.88
C ASN A 109 19.37 8.81 -4.04
N GLY A 110 20.00 9.98 -4.17
CA GLY A 110 19.77 10.94 -5.27
C GLY A 110 19.93 10.33 -6.67
N SER A 111 20.83 9.37 -6.86
CA SER A 111 21.10 8.73 -8.15
C SER A 111 20.16 7.57 -8.50
N LYS A 112 19.36 7.08 -7.56
CA LYS A 112 18.39 6.00 -7.78
C LYS A 112 16.99 6.59 -7.96
N ASP A 113 16.09 5.93 -8.68
CA ASP A 113 14.69 6.34 -8.85
C ASP A 113 13.73 5.69 -7.82
N PHE A 114 14.28 5.01 -6.81
CA PHE A 114 13.54 4.33 -5.75
C PHE A 114 14.09 4.62 -4.34
N LEU A 115 13.22 4.46 -3.34
CA LEU A 115 13.56 4.33 -1.92
C LEU A 115 13.90 2.87 -1.64
N GLU A 116 14.93 2.64 -0.83
CA GLU A 116 15.41 1.30 -0.46
C GLU A 116 15.18 1.06 1.04
N PHE A 117 14.17 0.26 1.37
CA PHE A 117 13.79 -0.09 2.74
C PHE A 117 14.59 -1.29 3.23
N HIS A 118 15.18 -1.14 4.42
CA HIS A 118 16.06 -2.12 5.06
C HIS A 118 15.24 -3.15 5.84
N GLU A 119 14.40 -3.89 5.13
CA GLU A 119 13.69 -5.07 5.64
C GLU A 119 14.38 -6.36 5.19
N GLU A 120 13.96 -7.48 5.75
CA GLU A 120 14.38 -8.81 5.32
C GLU A 120 13.14 -9.59 4.84
N PRO A 121 12.97 -9.79 3.52
CA PRO A 121 13.84 -9.34 2.42
C PRO A 121 13.79 -7.82 2.15
N PRO A 122 14.82 -7.22 1.53
CA PRO A 122 14.86 -5.80 1.21
C PRO A 122 13.68 -5.40 0.32
N ARG A 123 13.24 -4.14 0.44
CA ARG A 123 12.12 -3.62 -0.34
C ARG A 123 12.51 -2.35 -1.08
N ILE A 124 12.07 -2.21 -2.33
CA ILE A 124 12.25 -0.99 -3.12
C ILE A 124 10.92 -0.44 -3.61
N ILE A 125 10.74 0.88 -3.52
CA ILE A 125 9.52 1.56 -3.97
C ILE A 125 9.92 2.78 -4.79
N PRO A 126 9.27 3.07 -5.93
CA PRO A 126 9.54 4.30 -6.68
C PRO A 126 9.52 5.52 -5.76
N LYS A 127 10.54 6.40 -5.82
CA LYS A 127 10.61 7.54 -4.89
C LYS A 127 9.73 8.71 -5.33
N ASN A 128 9.40 8.79 -6.61
CA ASN A 128 8.60 9.86 -7.19
C ASN A 128 7.10 9.52 -7.13
N PHE A 129 6.49 9.64 -5.95
CA PHE A 129 5.04 9.57 -5.76
C PHE A 129 4.56 10.84 -5.08
N GLU A 130 3.31 11.23 -5.34
CA GLU A 130 2.68 12.39 -4.71
C GLU A 130 2.44 12.15 -3.22
N ARG A 131 2.66 13.20 -2.42
CA ARG A 131 2.64 13.13 -0.96
C ARG A 131 1.91 14.33 -0.39
N ARG A 132 1.30 14.12 0.77
CA ARG A 132 0.74 15.17 1.62
C ARG A 132 1.33 15.04 3.02
N TRP A 133 1.31 16.15 3.76
CA TRP A 133 1.86 16.21 5.11
C TRP A 133 0.75 16.39 6.14
N VAL A 134 0.89 15.72 7.30
CA VAL A 134 0.13 15.97 8.53
C VAL A 134 1.15 15.97 9.66
N GLY A 135 1.46 17.14 10.22
CA GLY A 135 2.63 17.29 11.09
C GLY A 135 3.91 16.79 10.40
N ASN A 136 4.64 15.92 11.09
CA ASN A 136 5.85 15.26 10.58
C ASN A 136 5.56 13.93 9.83
N PHE A 137 4.30 13.59 9.56
CA PHE A 137 3.94 12.45 8.74
C PHE A 137 3.85 12.82 7.27
N GLU A 138 4.72 12.22 6.48
CA GLU A 138 4.64 12.16 5.04
C GLU A 138 3.70 11.01 4.64
N ILE A 139 2.63 11.32 3.91
CA ILE A 139 1.56 10.38 3.57
C ILE A 139 1.42 10.32 2.04
N PRO A 140 1.47 9.13 1.42
CA PRO A 140 1.17 9.00 -0.01
C PRO A 140 -0.24 9.51 -0.32
N THR A 141 -0.37 10.43 -1.28
CA THR A 141 -1.69 10.96 -1.67
C THR A 141 -2.55 9.87 -2.32
N ASN A 142 -1.95 9.07 -3.21
CA ASN A 142 -2.59 7.88 -3.79
C ASN A 142 -2.17 6.64 -2.99
N THR A 143 -2.80 6.47 -1.84
CA THR A 143 -2.60 5.34 -0.91
C THR A 143 -2.83 3.98 -1.56
N ARG A 144 -3.81 3.86 -2.47
CA ARG A 144 -4.08 2.62 -3.22
C ARG A 144 -2.91 2.25 -4.12
N ARG A 145 -2.38 3.20 -4.90
CA ARG A 145 -1.19 2.98 -5.75
C ARG A 145 0.02 2.62 -4.92
N PHE A 146 0.24 3.34 -3.82
CA PHE A 146 1.33 3.04 -2.88
C PHE A 146 1.23 1.61 -2.33
N ALA A 147 0.04 1.19 -1.90
CA ALA A 147 -0.19 -0.17 -1.41
C ALA A 147 0.11 -1.24 -2.46
N GLU A 148 -0.24 -1.01 -3.72
CA GLU A 148 0.06 -1.94 -4.80
C GLU A 148 1.56 -2.01 -5.13
N PHE A 149 2.29 -0.90 -5.02
CA PHE A 149 3.75 -0.91 -5.07
C PHE A 149 4.36 -1.64 -3.89
N TRP A 150 3.91 -1.38 -2.67
CA TRP A 150 4.39 -2.06 -1.46
C TRP A 150 4.20 -3.58 -1.53
N LYS A 151 3.04 -4.06 -2.00
CA LYS A 151 2.79 -5.50 -2.18
C LYS A 151 3.80 -6.17 -3.12
N ARG A 152 4.39 -5.41 -4.05
CA ARG A 152 5.33 -5.87 -5.09
C ARG A 152 6.74 -5.31 -4.89
N SER A 153 7.04 -4.80 -3.70
CA SER A 153 8.28 -4.07 -3.44
C SER A 153 9.44 -4.97 -3.08
N GLU A 154 9.23 -6.27 -2.84
CA GLU A 154 10.30 -7.19 -2.49
C GLU A 154 11.39 -7.15 -3.57
N PHE A 155 12.59 -6.80 -3.15
CA PHE A 155 13.72 -6.64 -4.05
C PHE A 155 14.29 -8.00 -4.37
N VAL A 156 14.30 -8.33 -5.66
CA VAL A 156 14.98 -9.50 -6.18
C VAL A 156 16.22 -9.00 -6.94
N GLU A 157 17.39 -9.41 -6.46
CA GLU A 157 18.67 -9.01 -7.05
C GLU A 157 18.87 -9.71 -8.40
N CYS A 158 18.74 -8.96 -9.49
CA CYS A 158 19.35 -9.29 -10.77
C CYS A 158 19.73 -7.99 -11.47
N LEU A 159 21.01 -7.80 -11.77
CA LEU A 159 21.54 -6.54 -12.28
C LEU A 159 22.11 -6.63 -13.70
N GLY A 160 21.67 -5.69 -14.52
CA GLY A 160 22.20 -5.41 -15.85
C GLY A 160 21.36 -4.41 -16.64
N LEU A 161 20.06 -4.29 -16.34
CA LEU A 161 19.16 -3.39 -17.06
C LEU A 161 18.76 -2.18 -16.22
N GLU A 162 19.21 -1.00 -16.64
CA GLU A 162 18.61 0.26 -16.24
C GLU A 162 17.32 0.46 -17.05
N MET A 163 16.17 0.36 -16.37
CA MET A 163 14.88 0.67 -16.98
C MET A 163 14.57 2.14 -16.75
N ASN A 164 14.35 2.90 -17.82
CA ASN A 164 13.82 4.25 -17.70
C ASN A 164 12.34 4.18 -17.30
N ARG A 165 12.01 4.58 -16.07
CA ARG A 165 10.65 4.52 -15.49
C ARG A 165 9.87 5.84 -15.57
N ASN A 166 10.27 6.77 -16.44
CA ASN A 166 9.69 8.12 -16.47
C ASN A 166 8.18 8.17 -16.78
N LYS A 167 7.64 7.16 -17.48
CA LYS A 167 6.21 7.08 -17.81
C LYS A 167 5.78 5.63 -17.97
N SER A 168 4.60 5.28 -17.45
CA SER A 168 4.00 3.97 -17.68
C SER A 168 2.49 4.11 -17.79
N GLU A 169 1.99 3.99 -19.02
CA GLU A 169 0.55 4.10 -19.32
C GLU A 169 -0.28 3.09 -18.53
N LEU A 170 0.22 1.85 -18.40
CA LEU A 170 -0.46 0.81 -17.62
C LEU A 170 -0.61 1.20 -16.14
N ILE A 171 0.48 1.67 -15.52
CA ILE A 171 0.48 2.07 -14.11
C ILE A 171 -0.41 3.30 -13.89
N ASP A 172 -0.47 4.22 -14.86
CA ASP A 172 -1.36 5.39 -14.84
C ASP A 172 -2.84 5.01 -14.90
N MET A 173 -3.17 3.91 -15.57
CA MET A 173 -4.52 3.33 -15.57
C MET A 173 -4.80 2.43 -14.35
N GLY A 174 -3.86 2.33 -13.41
CA GLY A 174 -4.00 1.48 -12.22
C GLY A 174 -3.84 -0.02 -12.52
N MET A 175 -3.14 -0.36 -13.61
CA MET A 175 -2.66 -1.71 -13.91
C MET A 175 -1.21 -1.84 -13.48
N TYR A 176 -0.83 -2.92 -12.81
CA TYR A 176 0.52 -3.11 -12.27
C TYR A 176 1.21 -4.25 -13.01
N PRO A 177 1.94 -3.95 -14.11
CA PRO A 177 2.57 -4.98 -14.93
C PRO A 177 3.76 -5.62 -14.21
N PHE A 178 4.01 -6.89 -14.52
CA PHE A 178 5.19 -7.65 -14.10
C PHE A 178 5.77 -8.43 -15.29
N LEU A 179 7.06 -8.77 -15.23
CA LEU A 179 7.71 -9.54 -16.28
C LEU A 179 7.10 -10.94 -16.36
N ASN A 180 6.92 -11.46 -17.57
CA ASN A 180 6.36 -12.78 -17.81
C ASN A 180 7.24 -13.58 -18.79
N GLY A 181 6.94 -14.87 -18.98
CA GLY A 181 7.45 -15.65 -20.10
C GLY A 181 8.97 -15.64 -20.27
N GLY A 182 9.42 -15.50 -21.52
CA GLY A 182 10.84 -15.48 -21.86
C GLY A 182 11.55 -14.23 -21.31
N THR A 183 10.80 -13.14 -21.14
CA THR A 183 11.34 -11.89 -20.58
C THR A 183 11.69 -12.04 -19.10
N LEU A 184 10.83 -12.67 -18.30
CA LEU A 184 11.12 -12.98 -16.89
C LEU A 184 12.29 -13.98 -16.78
N LEU A 185 12.34 -14.98 -17.65
CA LEU A 185 13.45 -15.94 -17.67
C LEU A 185 14.79 -15.28 -18.00
N GLY A 186 14.81 -14.41 -19.01
CA GLY A 186 15.99 -13.62 -19.37
C GLY A 186 16.43 -12.75 -18.21
N TRP A 187 15.48 -12.02 -17.62
CA TRP A 187 15.74 -11.20 -16.44
C TRP A 187 16.33 -12.04 -15.32
N TYR A 188 15.76 -13.18 -14.97
CA TYR A 188 16.25 -14.01 -13.85
C TYR A 188 17.61 -14.68 -14.12
N ARG A 189 17.87 -15.14 -15.34
CA ARG A 189 19.07 -15.93 -15.68
C ARG A 189 20.26 -15.09 -16.13
N GLU A 190 19.98 -14.02 -16.86
CA GLU A 190 21.00 -13.24 -17.58
C GLU A 190 21.00 -11.77 -17.14
N CYS A 191 20.09 -11.38 -16.25
CA CYS A 191 19.85 -9.99 -15.86
C CYS A 191 19.69 -9.04 -17.06
N THR A 192 19.16 -9.57 -18.16
CA THR A 192 18.90 -8.87 -19.43
C THR A 192 17.79 -9.54 -20.22
N VAL A 193 17.37 -8.94 -21.32
CA VAL A 193 16.51 -9.61 -22.31
C VAL A 193 17.36 -10.63 -23.07
N ILE A 194 16.80 -11.83 -23.31
CA ILE A 194 17.50 -12.91 -24.04
C ILE A 194 17.88 -12.41 -25.45
N PRO A 195 19.16 -12.41 -25.87
CA PRO A 195 19.62 -11.73 -27.09
C PRO A 195 18.99 -12.15 -28.42
N HIS A 196 18.28 -13.28 -28.44
CA HIS A 196 17.65 -13.87 -29.63
C HIS A 196 16.12 -13.98 -29.50
N THR A 197 15.52 -13.26 -28.55
CA THR A 197 14.07 -13.01 -28.51
C THR A 197 13.76 -11.74 -29.29
N TYR A 198 12.56 -11.67 -29.88
CA TYR A 198 12.13 -10.54 -30.72
C TYR A 198 10.94 -9.79 -30.11
N ASP A 199 10.54 -10.18 -28.92
CA ASP A 199 9.36 -9.77 -28.20
C ASP A 199 9.67 -9.52 -26.71
N MET A 200 8.76 -8.80 -26.05
CA MET A 200 8.76 -8.59 -24.61
C MET A 200 7.45 -9.09 -24.03
N ASP A 201 7.53 -9.97 -23.05
CA ASP A 201 6.39 -10.54 -22.35
C ASP A 201 6.19 -9.80 -21.03
N ILE A 202 5.04 -9.15 -20.88
CA ILE A 202 4.59 -8.60 -19.60
C ILE A 202 3.21 -9.14 -19.26
N ALA A 203 2.88 -9.15 -17.99
CA ALA A 203 1.60 -9.64 -17.51
C ALA A 203 0.98 -8.67 -16.51
N VAL A 204 -0.35 -8.70 -16.46
CA VAL A 204 -1.16 -8.03 -15.43
C VAL A 204 -2.19 -9.01 -14.90
N PHE A 205 -2.47 -8.93 -13.60
CA PHE A 205 -3.57 -9.71 -13.02
C PHE A 205 -4.93 -9.20 -13.54
N LYS A 206 -5.86 -10.11 -13.79
CA LYS A 206 -7.23 -9.82 -14.26
C LYS A 206 -7.96 -8.84 -13.36
N GLU A 207 -7.70 -8.91 -12.06
CA GLU A 207 -8.27 -8.03 -11.04
C GLU A 207 -7.78 -6.58 -11.17
N ASN A 208 -6.65 -6.35 -11.84
CA ASN A 208 -6.13 -5.03 -12.13
C ASN A 208 -6.36 -4.60 -13.58
N TYR A 209 -6.53 -5.55 -14.51
CA TYR A 209 -6.72 -5.25 -15.93
C TYR A 209 -7.94 -4.37 -16.19
N LYS A 210 -7.74 -3.36 -17.04
CA LYS A 210 -8.73 -2.37 -17.47
C LYS A 210 -9.14 -2.65 -18.91
N PRO A 211 -10.35 -3.20 -19.17
CA PRO A 211 -10.80 -3.53 -20.53
C PRO A 211 -10.73 -2.36 -21.52
N GLU A 212 -10.96 -1.14 -21.03
CA GLU A 212 -10.85 0.11 -21.77
C GLU A 212 -9.45 0.37 -22.36
N TYR A 213 -8.41 -0.29 -21.85
CA TYR A 213 -7.06 -0.15 -22.41
C TYR A 213 -6.98 -0.67 -23.85
N ALA A 214 -7.63 -1.79 -24.16
CA ALA A 214 -7.64 -2.32 -25.52
C ALA A 214 -8.32 -1.34 -26.50
N GLU A 215 -9.40 -0.68 -26.06
CA GLU A 215 -10.10 0.35 -26.84
C GLU A 215 -9.22 1.59 -27.02
N LYS A 216 -8.54 2.03 -25.97
CA LYS A 216 -7.59 3.16 -26.01
C LYS A 216 -6.48 2.94 -27.04
N VAL A 217 -5.90 1.73 -27.09
CA VAL A 217 -4.89 1.36 -28.08
C VAL A 217 -5.48 1.33 -29.49
N LEU A 218 -6.66 0.72 -29.68
CA LEU A 218 -7.33 0.63 -30.98
C LEU A 218 -7.72 2.00 -31.56
N ASN A 219 -8.11 2.95 -30.72
CA ASN A 219 -8.48 4.29 -31.13
C ASN A 219 -7.28 5.21 -31.43
N GLY A 220 -6.05 4.75 -31.15
CA GLY A 220 -4.83 5.55 -31.32
C GLY A 220 -4.60 6.57 -30.20
N ASP A 221 -5.22 6.37 -29.03
CA ASP A 221 -5.06 7.25 -27.86
C ASP A 221 -3.89 6.81 -26.94
N SER A 222 -3.19 5.73 -27.29
CA SER A 222 -2.04 5.16 -26.59
C SER A 222 -0.73 5.53 -27.31
N ASP A 223 0.40 5.41 -26.61
CA ASP A 223 1.74 5.49 -27.24
C ASP A 223 2.08 4.19 -28.04
N PHE A 224 1.18 3.20 -28.02
CA PHE A 224 1.31 1.89 -28.67
C PHE A 224 0.19 1.64 -29.68
N GLY A 225 0.47 0.83 -30.69
CA GLY A 225 -0.51 0.23 -31.59
C GLY A 225 -0.80 -1.22 -31.23
N LEU A 226 -2.00 -1.71 -31.59
CA LEU A 226 -2.38 -3.11 -31.44
C LEU A 226 -2.07 -3.88 -32.72
N ARG A 227 -1.26 -4.93 -32.65
CA ARG A 227 -1.00 -5.85 -33.75
C ARG A 227 -1.99 -7.01 -33.76
N ARG A 228 -2.30 -7.51 -32.56
CA ARG A 228 -3.05 -8.75 -32.40
C ARG A 228 -3.75 -8.78 -31.05
N LYS A 229 -4.91 -9.41 -31.01
CA LYS A 229 -5.63 -9.73 -29.78
C LYS A 229 -5.99 -11.21 -29.79
N PHE A 230 -5.54 -11.91 -28.77
CA PHE A 230 -5.83 -13.31 -28.52
C PHE A 230 -6.70 -13.48 -27.28
N GLY A 231 -7.50 -14.55 -27.28
CA GLY A 231 -8.27 -14.93 -26.10
C GLY A 231 -9.50 -14.05 -25.85
N MET A 232 -10.19 -14.35 -24.75
CA MET A 232 -11.30 -13.55 -24.23
C MET A 232 -10.93 -12.97 -22.87
N LEU A 233 -11.53 -11.82 -22.54
CA LEU A 233 -11.32 -11.15 -21.26
C LEU A 233 -11.56 -12.06 -20.06
N GLU A 234 -12.45 -13.04 -20.16
CA GLU A 234 -12.83 -13.92 -19.06
C GLU A 234 -11.97 -15.18 -18.92
N ASP A 235 -11.01 -15.44 -19.82
CA ASP A 235 -10.25 -16.69 -19.79
C ASP A 235 -8.78 -16.64 -20.19
N SER A 236 -8.40 -15.86 -21.21
CA SER A 236 -7.11 -16.04 -21.90
C SER A 236 -6.62 -14.81 -22.66
N LEU A 237 -7.09 -13.62 -22.28
CA LEU A 237 -6.78 -12.40 -23.03
C LEU A 237 -5.27 -12.12 -23.10
N GLU A 238 -4.79 -11.90 -24.31
CA GLU A 238 -3.43 -11.45 -24.64
C GLU A 238 -3.54 -10.36 -25.71
N LEU A 239 -2.80 -9.26 -25.52
CA LEU A 239 -2.65 -8.19 -26.50
C LEU A 239 -1.21 -8.14 -26.98
N THR A 240 -0.98 -8.24 -28.28
CA THR A 240 0.32 -7.98 -28.89
C THR A 240 0.36 -6.53 -29.32
N LEU A 241 1.20 -5.74 -28.66
CA LEU A 241 1.39 -4.32 -28.86
C LEU A 241 2.69 -4.06 -29.62
N TYR A 242 2.81 -2.88 -30.22
CA TYR A 242 4.08 -2.35 -30.73
C TYR A 242 4.16 -0.84 -30.46
N PRO A 243 5.33 -0.30 -30.11
CA PRO A 243 5.49 1.15 -30.04
C PRO A 243 5.49 1.76 -31.44
N TYR A 244 4.91 2.95 -31.61
CA TYR A 244 4.89 3.61 -32.93
C TYR A 244 6.29 3.95 -33.47
N TRP A 245 7.28 4.11 -32.58
CA TRP A 245 8.67 4.41 -32.95
C TRP A 245 9.48 3.18 -33.38
N ASP A 246 9.01 1.96 -33.10
CA ASP A 246 9.62 0.71 -33.58
C ASP A 246 8.54 -0.36 -33.78
N GLN A 247 8.00 -0.42 -35.00
CA GLN A 247 6.99 -1.42 -35.37
C GLN A 247 7.59 -2.83 -35.55
N GLY A 248 8.91 -3.01 -35.43
CA GLY A 248 9.52 -4.33 -35.40
C GLY A 248 9.45 -4.97 -34.01
N LEU A 249 9.44 -4.14 -32.96
CA LEU A 249 9.32 -4.59 -31.58
C LEU A 249 7.90 -5.05 -31.26
N SER A 250 7.79 -6.25 -30.68
CA SER A 250 6.53 -6.80 -30.18
C SER A 250 6.52 -6.79 -28.65
N ILE A 251 5.39 -6.41 -28.04
CA ILE A 251 5.19 -6.50 -26.59
C ILE A 251 3.89 -7.26 -26.34
N ASP A 252 3.98 -8.45 -25.79
CA ASP A 252 2.82 -9.26 -25.43
C ASP A 252 2.39 -8.96 -23.98
N LEU A 253 1.18 -8.42 -23.84
CA LEU A 253 0.52 -8.15 -22.56
C LEU A 253 -0.45 -9.28 -22.26
N PHE A 254 -0.07 -10.15 -21.32
CA PHE A 254 -0.90 -11.26 -20.84
C PHE A 254 -1.79 -10.84 -19.68
N VAL A 255 -3.07 -11.23 -19.73
CA VAL A 255 -3.97 -11.14 -18.57
C VAL A 255 -3.92 -12.46 -17.81
N ILE A 256 -3.56 -12.40 -16.53
CA ILE A 256 -3.38 -13.57 -15.65
C ILE A 256 -4.57 -13.70 -14.71
N TYR A 257 -5.09 -14.93 -14.59
CA TYR A 257 -6.32 -15.23 -13.86
C TYR A 257 -6.02 -16.06 -12.62
N GLY A 258 -6.72 -15.79 -11.51
CA GLY A 258 -6.69 -16.65 -10.34
C GLY A 258 -7.16 -18.07 -10.66
N TRP A 259 -6.59 -19.08 -9.97
CA TRP A 259 -6.86 -20.51 -10.20
C TRP A 259 -8.36 -20.89 -10.19
N ASN A 260 -9.15 -20.29 -9.29
CA ASN A 260 -10.58 -20.55 -9.21
C ASN A 260 -11.39 -19.93 -10.36
N SER A 261 -10.81 -18.95 -11.05
CA SER A 261 -11.37 -18.29 -12.24
C SER A 261 -10.94 -19.01 -13.53
N SER A 262 -9.85 -19.79 -13.50
CA SER A 262 -9.32 -20.51 -14.66
C SER A 262 -9.83 -21.96 -14.78
N GLY A 263 -10.19 -22.59 -13.65
CA GLY A 263 -10.40 -24.05 -13.51
C GLY A 263 -11.64 -24.67 -14.16
N LYS A 264 -12.44 -23.96 -14.97
CA LYS A 264 -13.52 -24.58 -15.77
C LYS A 264 -13.31 -24.52 -17.28
N ASN A 265 -12.28 -23.81 -17.75
CA ASN A 265 -12.04 -23.55 -19.17
C ASN A 265 -10.60 -23.90 -19.59
N VAL A 266 -10.02 -24.99 -19.09
CA VAL A 266 -8.88 -25.60 -19.80
C VAL A 266 -9.42 -26.20 -21.10
N LYS A 267 -9.66 -25.35 -22.09
CA LYS A 267 -9.83 -25.79 -23.48
C LYS A 267 -8.46 -26.22 -23.94
N ILE A 268 -8.34 -27.51 -24.28
CA ILE A 268 -7.11 -28.05 -24.86
C ILE A 268 -6.77 -27.22 -26.10
N VAL A 269 -5.68 -26.47 -26.03
CA VAL A 269 -5.16 -25.68 -27.16
C VAL A 269 -4.85 -26.67 -28.29
N GLY A 270 -5.50 -26.50 -29.44
CA GLY A 270 -5.26 -27.33 -30.64
C GLY A 270 -6.47 -28.04 -31.25
N LYS A 271 -7.70 -27.84 -30.76
CA LYS A 271 -8.94 -28.38 -31.39
C LYS A 271 -10.05 -27.34 -31.60
N PHE A 272 -9.70 -26.07 -31.79
CA PHE A 272 -10.70 -25.05 -32.11
C PHE A 272 -11.23 -25.24 -33.53
N SER A 273 -12.55 -25.09 -33.72
CA SER A 273 -13.12 -24.91 -35.05
C SER A 273 -12.66 -23.58 -35.66
N LYS A 274 -12.81 -23.40 -36.98
CA LYS A 274 -12.49 -22.13 -37.62
C LYS A 274 -13.30 -20.95 -37.03
N GLU A 275 -14.57 -21.18 -36.73
CA GLU A 275 -15.46 -20.20 -36.10
C GLU A 275 -15.02 -19.86 -34.67
N GLU A 276 -14.55 -20.86 -33.90
CA GLU A 276 -13.96 -20.61 -32.59
C GLU A 276 -12.66 -19.82 -32.72
N MET A 277 -11.78 -20.17 -33.68
CA MET A 277 -10.56 -19.41 -33.94
C MET A 277 -10.85 -17.94 -34.26
N GLU A 278 -11.83 -17.64 -35.12
CA GLU A 278 -12.21 -16.25 -35.43
C GLU A 278 -12.70 -15.46 -34.20
N LYS A 279 -13.29 -16.15 -33.21
CA LYS A 279 -13.69 -15.53 -31.94
C LYS A 279 -12.49 -15.21 -31.04
N TYR A 280 -11.48 -16.09 -31.03
CA TYR A 280 -10.34 -15.97 -30.12
C TYR A 280 -9.13 -15.27 -30.74
N TYR A 281 -9.07 -15.11 -32.07
CA TYR A 281 -7.89 -14.61 -32.78
C TYR A 281 -8.29 -13.44 -33.69
N LEU A 282 -7.94 -12.22 -33.28
CA LEU A 282 -8.18 -11.00 -34.05
C LEU A 282 -6.83 -10.36 -34.43
N TYR A 283 -6.66 -10.07 -35.72
CA TYR A 283 -5.53 -9.32 -36.27
C TYR A 283 -6.03 -7.96 -36.74
N TYR A 284 -5.23 -6.91 -36.50
CA TYR A 284 -5.57 -5.52 -36.79
C TYR A 284 -4.51 -4.88 -37.68
#